data_AF-A0A7V5CN46-F1
#
_entry.id   AF-A0A7V5CN46-F1
#
_cell.length_a   1.000
_cell.length_b   1.000
_cell.length_c   1.000
_cell.angle_alpha   90.00
_cell.angle_beta   90.00
_cell.angle_gamma   90.00
#
_symmetry.space_group_name_H-M   'P 1'
#
loop_
_entity.id
_entity.type
_entity.pdbx_description
1 polymer ?
#
loop_
_entity_poly.entity_id
_entity_poly.type
_entity_poly.pdbx_seq_one_letter_code
_entity_poly.pdbx_strand_id
1 'polypeptide(L)'
;MGILLRRSKTDQAGEGRWVGIPYGKNPDTCPVYALHRWLEASEISEGAIFRGLDRYGHVVSDRLSRRSVGNVIKRAAKAAGLDPEKYSGHSLRSGHCTQASRAGVAEHVIAQQTGHRSMSSLKRYIRLGRLFEENSADALGL
;
A
#
# COMPACT_ATOMS: atom_id res chain seq x y z
N MET A 1 -13.15 0.82 -8.04
CA MET A 1 -13.33 2.13 -7.39
C MET A 1 -12.18 3.05 -7.79
N GLY A 2 -12.44 4.30 -8.15
CA GLY A 2 -11.39 5.29 -8.44
C GLY A 2 -11.20 6.25 -7.26
N ILE A 3 -9.95 6.52 -6.87
CA ILE A 3 -9.62 7.52 -5.85
C ILE A 3 -8.77 8.62 -6.48
N LEU A 4 -9.18 9.88 -6.32
CA LEU A 4 -8.38 11.04 -6.68
C LEU A 4 -7.40 11.36 -5.54
N LEU A 5 -6.11 11.15 -5.80
CA LEU A 5 -5.04 11.65 -4.95
C LEU A 5 -4.73 13.08 -5.35
N ARG A 6 -5.26 14.05 -4.60
CA ARG A 6 -5.17 15.49 -4.93
C ARG A 6 -3.76 16.07 -4.93
N ARG A 7 -2.84 15.49 -4.15
CA ARG A 7 -1.44 15.94 -4.07
C ARG A 7 -0.54 14.79 -3.67
N SER A 8 0.71 14.82 -4.10
CA SER A 8 1.74 13.87 -3.69
C SER A 8 3.08 14.57 -3.48
N LYS A 9 4.07 13.87 -2.89
CA LYS A 9 5.42 14.43 -2.70
C LYS A 9 6.05 14.89 -4.02
N THR A 10 5.75 14.22 -5.12
CA THR A 10 6.34 14.53 -6.42
C THR A 10 5.45 15.45 -7.26
N ASP A 11 4.20 15.67 -6.86
CA ASP A 11 3.25 16.57 -7.49
C ASP A 11 3.20 17.90 -6.73
N GLN A 12 4.15 18.77 -7.07
CA GLN A 12 4.28 20.09 -6.45
C GLN A 12 3.22 21.07 -6.95
N ALA A 13 2.75 20.90 -8.19
CA ALA A 13 1.70 21.71 -8.81
C ALA A 13 0.28 21.34 -8.31
N GLY A 14 0.08 20.13 -7.80
CA GLY A 14 -1.19 19.69 -7.25
C GLY A 14 -2.21 19.31 -8.32
N GLU A 15 -1.75 18.86 -9.50
CA GLU A 15 -2.62 18.36 -10.57
C GLU A 15 -3.43 17.15 -10.11
N GLY A 16 -2.87 16.39 -9.17
CA GLY A 16 -3.45 15.17 -8.66
C GLY A 16 -3.37 14.01 -9.65
N ARG A 17 -3.79 12.82 -9.21
CA ARG A 17 -3.91 11.65 -10.07
C ARG A 17 -5.02 10.72 -9.62
N TRP A 18 -5.69 10.11 -10.59
CA TRP A 18 -6.61 9.02 -10.31
C TRP A 18 -5.84 7.71 -10.08
N VAL A 19 -6.28 6.96 -9.07
CA VAL A 19 -5.78 5.62 -8.76
C VAL A 19 -6.96 4.66 -8.78
N GLY A 20 -6.86 3.64 -9.65
CA GLY A 20 -7.80 2.54 -9.68
C GLY A 20 -7.53 1.58 -8.52
N ILE A 21 -8.57 1.26 -7.77
CA ILE A 21 -8.58 0.19 -6.77
C ILE A 21 -9.60 -0.85 -7.23
N PRO A 22 -9.15 -2.00 -7.75
CA PRO A 22 -10.05 -3.08 -8.15
C PRO A 22 -10.61 -3.80 -6.92
N TYR A 23 -11.74 -4.47 -7.11
CA TYR A 23 -12.23 -5.42 -6.12
C TYR A 23 -11.23 -6.58 -5.96
N GLY A 24 -11.08 -7.03 -4.72
CA GLY A 24 -10.24 -8.19 -4.41
C GLY A 24 -11.02 -9.47 -4.67
N LYS A 25 -10.32 -10.56 -5.01
CA LYS A 25 -10.96 -11.87 -5.22
C LYS A 25 -11.54 -12.45 -3.92
N ASN A 26 -10.89 -12.20 -2.79
CA ASN A 26 -11.36 -12.61 -1.48
C ASN A 26 -12.06 -11.43 -0.79
N PRO A 27 -13.35 -11.55 -0.42
CA PRO A 27 -14.10 -10.50 0.26
C PRO A 27 -13.46 -10.00 1.57
N ASP A 28 -12.81 -10.89 2.34
CA ASP A 28 -12.24 -10.55 3.66
C ASP A 28 -10.97 -9.70 3.55
N THR A 29 -10.29 -9.75 2.39
CA THR A 29 -9.08 -8.97 2.12
C THR A 29 -9.30 -7.93 1.01
N CYS A 30 -10.55 -7.74 0.58
CA CYS A 30 -10.87 -6.78 -0.47
C CYS A 30 -10.73 -5.33 0.04
N PRO A 31 -9.85 -4.49 -0.57
CA PRO A 31 -9.65 -3.12 -0.11
C PRO A 31 -10.89 -2.24 -0.32
N VAL A 32 -11.69 -2.52 -1.35
CA VAL A 32 -12.92 -1.77 -1.63
C VAL A 32 -13.97 -2.05 -0.56
N TYR A 33 -14.22 -3.31 -0.22
CA TYR A 33 -15.14 -3.66 0.87
C TYR A 33 -14.64 -3.19 2.24
N ALA A 34 -13.35 -3.33 2.53
CA ALA A 34 -12.77 -2.81 3.76
C ALA A 34 -12.98 -1.29 3.91
N LEU A 35 -12.83 -0.53 2.82
CA LEU A 35 -13.08 0.91 2.84
C LEU A 35 -14.57 1.23 3.03
N HIS A 36 -15.48 0.54 2.33
CA HIS A 36 -16.91 0.77 2.49
C HIS A 36 -17.37 0.48 3.92
N ARG A 37 -16.97 -0.65 4.50
CA ARG A 37 -17.26 -1.01 5.90
C ARG A 37 -16.74 0.05 6.86
N TRP A 38 -15.55 0.60 6.60
CA TRP A 38 -15.00 1.68 7.42
C TRP A 38 -15.83 2.97 7.29
N LEU A 39 -16.16 3.40 6.07
CA LEU A 39 -16.94 4.63 5.85
C LEU A 39 -18.34 4.53 6.47
N GLU A 40 -18.97 3.36 6.37
CA GLU A 40 -20.27 3.08 7.01
C GLU A 40 -20.15 3.14 8.54
N ALA A 41 -19.20 2.41 9.14
CA ALA A 41 -19.03 2.38 10.59
C ALA A 41 -18.52 3.71 11.19
N SER A 42 -17.83 4.53 10.41
CA SER A 42 -17.28 5.81 10.86
C SER A 42 -18.16 7.02 10.55
N GLU A 43 -19.22 6.83 9.76
CA GLU A 43 -20.14 7.87 9.28
C GLU A 43 -19.43 9.06 8.61
N ILE A 44 -18.23 8.81 8.03
CA ILE A 44 -17.44 9.85 7.38
C ILE A 44 -18.01 10.12 5.97
N SER A 45 -18.59 11.29 5.79
CA SER A 45 -19.05 11.77 4.48
C SER A 45 -18.06 12.75 3.81
N GLU A 46 -17.20 13.41 4.59
CA GLU A 46 -16.27 14.43 4.07
C GLU A 46 -14.91 14.47 4.81
N GLY A 47 -13.96 15.24 4.28
CA GLY A 47 -12.66 15.45 4.91
C GLY A 47 -11.70 14.25 4.83
N ALA A 48 -11.00 13.95 5.93
CA ALA A 48 -10.04 12.86 5.98
C ALA A 48 -10.75 11.51 6.15
N ILE A 49 -10.50 10.56 5.24
CA ILE A 49 -11.07 9.22 5.28
C ILE A 49 -10.54 8.42 6.48
N PHE A 50 -9.24 8.46 6.72
CA PHE A 50 -8.62 7.77 7.85
C PHE A 50 -8.45 8.74 9.01
N ARG A 51 -9.15 8.46 10.10
CA ARG A 51 -9.15 9.24 11.33
C ARG A 51 -8.77 8.37 12.53
N GLY A 52 -8.43 9.01 13.64
CA GLY A 52 -8.14 8.29 14.89
C GLY A 52 -9.42 7.78 15.57
N LEU A 53 -9.24 6.94 16.59
CA LEU A 53 -10.28 6.62 17.57
C LEU A 53 -9.86 7.14 18.93
N ASP A 54 -10.81 7.65 19.71
CA ASP A 54 -10.58 7.96 21.13
C ASP A 54 -10.55 6.67 21.99
N ARG A 55 -10.36 6.83 23.30
CA ARG A 55 -10.31 5.68 24.23
C ARG A 55 -11.65 4.94 24.40
N TYR A 56 -12.75 5.53 23.95
CA TYR A 56 -14.09 4.99 24.01
C TYR A 56 -14.52 4.35 22.67
N GLY A 57 -13.67 4.44 21.64
CA GLY A 57 -13.93 3.89 20.32
C GLY A 57 -14.62 4.85 19.36
N HIS A 58 -14.78 6.13 19.70
CA HIS A 58 -15.38 7.12 18.81
C HIS A 58 -14.36 7.67 17.81
N VAL A 59 -14.83 7.93 16.59
CA VAL A 59 -14.02 8.51 15.52
C VAL A 59 -13.77 9.99 15.81
N VAL A 60 -12.49 10.37 15.92
CA VAL A 60 -12.12 11.79 16.07
C VAL A 60 -12.09 12.50 14.71
N SER A 61 -12.18 13.83 14.69
CA SER A 61 -12.17 14.61 13.44
C SER A 61 -10.82 14.66 12.74
N ASP A 62 -9.72 14.55 13.51
CA ASP A 62 -8.36 14.66 12.99
C ASP A 62 -7.95 13.51 12.09
N ARG A 63 -7.18 13.85 11.05
CA ARG A 63 -6.58 12.85 10.15
C ARG A 63 -5.57 11.99 10.90
N LEU A 64 -5.51 10.73 10.51
CA LEU A 64 -4.50 9.81 11.03
C LEU A 64 -3.08 10.29 10.67
N SER A 65 -2.20 10.36 11.67
CA SER A 65 -0.80 10.75 11.45
C SER A 65 -0.01 9.65 10.71
N ARG A 66 1.08 10.03 10.02
CA ARG A 66 1.99 9.04 9.39
C ARG A 66 2.55 8.03 10.39
N ARG A 67 2.83 8.48 11.63
CA ARG A 67 3.30 7.62 12.72
C ARG A 67 2.23 6.60 13.11
N SER A 68 0.98 7.05 13.24
CA SER A 68 -0.15 6.19 13.59
C SER A 68 -0.39 5.11 12.54
N VAL A 69 -0.27 5.42 11.24
CA VAL A 69 -0.32 4.42 10.15
C VAL A 69 0.78 3.36 10.32
N GLY A 70 2.01 3.79 10.61
CA GLY A 70 3.12 2.86 10.90
C GLY A 70 2.82 1.94 12.08
N ASN A 71 2.26 2.49 13.17
CA ASN A 71 1.88 1.70 14.35
C ASN A 71 0.75 0.70 14.04
N VAL A 72 -0.23 1.06 13.21
CA VAL A 72 -1.27 0.13 12.76
C VAL A 72 -0.65 -1.07 12.02
N ILE A 73 0.29 -0.81 11.12
CA ILE A 73 0.99 -1.86 10.36
C ILE A 73 1.81 -2.75 11.31
N LYS A 74 2.55 -2.17 12.25
CA LYS A 74 3.32 -2.94 13.25
C LYS A 74 2.42 -3.82 14.12
N ARG A 75 1.27 -3.31 14.56
CA ARG A 75 0.28 -4.11 15.31
C ARG A 75 -0.27 -5.26 14.47
N ALA A 76 -0.61 -5.00 13.21
CA ALA A 76 -1.07 -6.04 12.29
C ALA A 76 0.00 -7.12 12.05
N ALA A 77 1.26 -6.72 11.87
CA ALA A 77 2.39 -7.66 11.76
C ALA A 77 2.51 -8.53 13.02
N LYS A 78 2.46 -7.93 14.21
CA LYS A 78 2.49 -8.67 15.48
C LYS A 78 1.34 -9.68 15.57
N ALA A 79 0.12 -9.27 15.23
CA ALA A 79 -1.05 -10.13 15.26
C ALA A 79 -0.95 -11.31 14.27
N ALA A 80 -0.23 -11.13 13.16
CA ALA A 80 0.08 -12.18 12.20
C ALA A 80 1.30 -13.05 12.58
N GLY A 81 1.87 -12.90 13.78
CA GLY A 81 3.05 -13.64 14.24
C GLY A 81 4.37 -13.19 13.61
N LEU A 82 4.41 -12.00 13.00
CA LEU A 82 5.58 -11.43 12.36
C LEU A 82 6.31 -10.48 13.31
N ASP A 83 7.63 -10.32 13.14
CA ASP A 83 8.44 -9.35 13.88
C ASP A 83 8.11 -7.91 13.46
N PRO A 84 7.45 -7.10 14.32
CA PRO A 84 6.99 -5.76 13.96
C PRO A 84 8.13 -4.79 13.62
N GLU A 85 9.35 -5.02 14.12
CA GLU A 85 10.48 -4.13 13.86
C GLU A 85 10.96 -4.20 12.40
N LYS A 86 10.59 -5.26 11.68
CA LYS A 86 10.82 -5.38 10.24
C LYS A 86 9.77 -4.66 9.39
N TYR A 87 8.74 -4.07 10.01
CA TYR A 87 7.62 -3.44 9.30
C TYR A 87 7.49 -1.94 9.59
N SER A 88 7.11 -1.20 8.56
CA SER A 88 6.90 0.24 8.60
C SER A 88 5.78 0.66 7.65
N GLY A 89 5.46 1.95 7.63
CA GLY A 89 4.53 2.56 6.67
C GLY A 89 4.89 2.33 5.20
N HIS A 90 6.13 1.94 4.89
CA HIS A 90 6.55 1.67 3.51
C HIS A 90 6.51 0.19 3.14
N SER A 91 6.40 -0.72 4.11
CA SER A 91 6.45 -2.16 3.87
C SER A 91 5.34 -2.64 2.92
N LEU A 92 4.13 -2.09 3.01
CA LEU A 92 3.02 -2.44 2.12
C LEU A 92 3.30 -2.05 0.65
N ARG A 93 3.93 -0.89 0.42
CA ARG A 93 4.30 -0.43 -0.92
C ARG A 93 5.40 -1.32 -1.51
N SER A 94 6.42 -1.61 -0.72
CA SER A 94 7.52 -2.49 -1.12
C SER A 94 6.99 -3.88 -1.46
N GLY A 95 6.19 -4.47 -0.57
CA GLY A 95 5.54 -5.76 -0.77
C GLY A 95 4.69 -5.81 -2.04
N HIS A 96 3.88 -4.77 -2.29
CA HIS A 96 3.10 -4.67 -3.53
C HIS A 96 3.98 -4.70 -4.78
N CYS A 97 5.05 -3.90 -4.83
CA CYS A 97 5.96 -3.87 -5.99
C CYS A 97 6.60 -5.24 -6.23
N THR A 98 7.08 -5.88 -5.16
CA THR A 98 7.70 -7.21 -5.19
C THR A 98 6.72 -8.29 -5.67
N GLN A 99 5.50 -8.33 -5.11
CA GLN A 99 4.50 -9.33 -5.48
C GLN A 99 3.98 -9.13 -6.91
N ALA A 100 3.72 -7.90 -7.33
CA ALA A 100 3.30 -7.61 -8.70
C ALA A 100 4.37 -7.99 -9.73
N SER A 101 5.65 -7.76 -9.40
CA SER A 101 6.78 -8.17 -10.24
C SER A 101 6.87 -9.70 -10.40
N ARG A 102 6.73 -10.45 -9.29
CA ARG A 102 6.69 -11.93 -9.31
C ARG A 102 5.51 -12.47 -10.10
N ALA A 103 4.37 -11.79 -10.03
CA ALA A 103 3.19 -12.10 -10.84
C ALA A 103 3.33 -11.70 -12.33
N GLY A 104 4.52 -11.25 -12.78
CA GLY A 104 4.79 -10.91 -14.18
C GLY A 104 4.16 -9.59 -14.65
N VAL A 105 3.66 -8.74 -13.74
CA VAL A 105 3.08 -7.45 -14.11
C VAL A 105 4.18 -6.53 -14.67
N ALA A 106 3.91 -5.92 -15.82
CA ALA A 106 4.86 -5.02 -16.46
C ALA A 106 5.28 -3.85 -15.56
N GLU A 107 6.57 -3.52 -15.54
CA GLU A 107 7.12 -2.54 -14.58
C GLU A 107 6.43 -1.17 -14.66
N HIS A 108 6.07 -0.71 -15.87
CA HIS A 108 5.41 0.58 -16.07
C HIS A 108 4.00 0.61 -15.44
N VAL A 109 3.27 -0.51 -15.42
CA VAL A 109 1.97 -0.64 -14.76
C VAL A 109 2.14 -0.57 -13.24
N ILE A 110 3.14 -1.27 -12.70
CA ILE A 110 3.49 -1.19 -11.27
C ILE A 110 3.87 0.24 -10.90
N ALA A 111 4.69 0.91 -11.71
CA ALA A 111 5.10 2.29 -11.51
C ALA A 111 3.90 3.25 -11.51
N GLN A 112 2.96 3.09 -12.43
CA GLN A 112 1.74 3.88 -12.50
C GLN A 112 0.87 3.70 -11.24
N GLN A 113 0.63 2.47 -10.80
CA GLN A 113 -0.18 2.21 -9.61
C GLN A 113 0.46 2.83 -8.35
N THR A 114 1.76 2.61 -8.19
CA THR A 114 2.51 3.06 -7.01
C THR A 114 2.91 4.54 -7.10
N GLY A 115 2.85 5.18 -8.26
CA GLY A 115 3.29 6.56 -8.47
C GLY A 115 4.81 6.73 -8.39
N HIS A 116 5.59 5.74 -8.83
CA HIS A 116 7.02 5.92 -9.04
C HIS A 116 7.24 6.74 -10.33
N ARG A 117 7.97 7.86 -10.23
CA ARG A 117 8.41 8.63 -11.41
C ARG A 117 9.71 8.09 -12.02
N SER A 118 10.54 7.48 -11.19
CA SER A 118 11.81 6.88 -11.62
C SER A 118 11.73 5.37 -11.58
N MET A 119 11.98 4.75 -12.74
CA MET A 119 12.08 3.30 -12.87
C MET A 119 13.28 2.73 -12.11
N SER A 120 14.37 3.49 -11.96
CA SER A 120 15.53 3.02 -11.18
C SER A 120 15.17 2.82 -9.70
N SER A 121 14.31 3.67 -9.15
CA SER A 121 13.79 3.50 -7.78
C SER A 121 12.89 2.27 -7.64
N LEU A 122 12.12 1.93 -8.68
CA LEU A 122 11.25 0.75 -8.67
C LEU A 122 12.06 -0.55 -8.80
N LYS A 123 13.10 -0.55 -9.66
CA LYS A 123 13.96 -1.71 -9.93
C LYS A 123 14.57 -2.34 -8.67
N ARG A 124 14.82 -1.55 -7.61
CA ARG A 124 15.28 -2.09 -6.31
C ARG A 124 14.29 -3.10 -5.72
N TYR A 125 12.98 -2.84 -5.81
CA TYR A 125 11.95 -3.75 -5.30
C TYR A 125 11.72 -4.95 -6.21
N ILE A 126 11.85 -4.75 -7.53
CA ILE A 126 11.72 -5.79 -8.55
C ILE A 126 12.84 -6.82 -8.41
N ARG A 127 14.09 -6.37 -8.31
CA ARG A 127 15.25 -7.25 -8.07
C ARG A 127 15.08 -8.08 -6.80
N LEU A 128 14.56 -7.48 -5.72
CA LEU A 128 14.25 -8.24 -4.50
C LEU A 128 13.17 -9.32 -4.73
N GLY A 129 12.19 -9.05 -5.59
CA GLY A 129 11.15 -10.01 -5.96
C GLY A 129 11.70 -11.19 -6.76
N ARG A 130 12.58 -10.93 -7.73
CA ARG A 130 13.10 -11.93 -8.66
C ARG A 130 14.40 -12.61 -8.21
N LEU A 131 14.91 -12.31 -7.02
CA LEU A 131 16.16 -12.85 -6.45
C LEU A 131 16.30 -14.38 -6.54
N PHE A 132 15.18 -15.11 -6.58
CA PHE A 132 15.15 -16.59 -6.65
C PHE A 132 14.52 -17.12 -7.94
N GLU A 133 14.06 -16.26 -8.84
CA GLU A 133 13.40 -16.63 -10.11
C GLU A 133 14.30 -16.36 -11.33
N GLU A 134 15.20 -15.37 -11.24
CA GLU A 134 16.18 -15.02 -12.26
C GLU A 134 17.59 -15.15 -11.68
N ASN A 135 17.99 -16.39 -11.37
CA ASN A 135 19.36 -16.67 -10.97
C ASN A 135 20.10 -17.30 -12.15
N SER A 136 21.16 -16.65 -12.63
CA SER A 136 22.02 -17.23 -13.66
C SER A 136 22.71 -18.50 -13.19
N ALA A 137 22.85 -18.75 -11.87
CA ALA A 137 23.33 -20.03 -11.34
C ALA A 137 22.38 -21.19 -11.71
N ASP A 138 21.07 -20.93 -11.79
CA ASP A 138 20.06 -21.92 -12.18
C ASP A 138 20.13 -22.24 -13.69
N ALA A 139 20.49 -21.24 -14.52
CA ALA A 139 20.77 -21.43 -15.94
C ALA A 139 22.17 -22.02 -16.23
N LEU A 140 23.08 -21.97 -15.25
CA LEU A 140 24.45 -22.50 -15.32
C LEU A 140 24.62 -23.86 -14.61
N GLY A 141 23.59 -24.35 -13.92
CA GLY A 141 23.60 -25.63 -13.20
C GLY A 141 24.53 -25.68 -11.98
N LEU A 142 24.68 -24.58 -11.24
CA LEU A 142 25.51 -24.47 -10.02
C LEU A 142 24.68 -24.30 -8.76
#